data_AF-A0AAW2MJI0-F1
#
_entry.id   AF-A0AAW2MJI0-F1
#
_cell.length_a   1.000
_cell.length_b   1.000
_cell.length_c   1.000
_cell.angle_alpha   90.00
_cell.angle_beta   90.00
_cell.angle_gamma   90.00
#
_symmetry.space_group_name_H-M   'P 1'
#
loop_
_entity.id
_entity.type
_entity.pdbx_description
1 polymer ?
#
loop_
_entity_poly.entity_id
_entity_poly.type
_entity_poly.pdbx_seq_one_letter_code
_entity_poly.pdbx_strand_id
1 'polypeptide(L)'
;MNLPNHSPTATTKLPDHAQLPLTTPQLSNRGGPGASLAQACAACKYQRRRCAPDCPLAPFFPADRVKEFLNAHKLFGVGNIIKILKKVPQHERQNAMRSVIFEANVRARDPVGVAIA
;
A
#
# COMPACT_ATOMS: atom_id res chain seq x y z
N MET A 1 21.50 50.52 8.90
CA MET A 1 21.63 49.45 9.91
C MET A 1 20.54 48.41 9.66
N ASN A 2 20.94 47.15 9.55
CA ASN A 2 20.08 45.97 9.31
C ASN A 2 19.26 45.62 10.57
N LEU A 3 18.00 45.19 10.42
CA LEU A 3 17.28 44.24 11.28
C LEU A 3 16.00 43.75 10.50
N PRO A 4 15.42 42.58 10.82
CA PRO A 4 15.49 41.43 9.93
C PRO A 4 14.13 40.91 9.42
N ASN A 5 14.26 40.07 8.40
CA ASN A 5 13.26 39.21 7.77
C ASN A 5 12.43 38.40 8.79
N HIS A 6 11.11 38.46 8.68
CA HIS A 6 10.18 37.51 9.30
C HIS A 6 9.34 36.83 8.21
N SER A 7 9.77 35.63 7.81
CA SER A 7 8.95 34.66 7.09
C SER A 7 8.31 33.70 8.11
N PRO A 8 6.99 33.45 8.09
CA PRO A 8 6.43 32.35 8.85
C PRO A 8 6.48 31.04 8.04
N THR A 9 7.54 30.26 8.19
CA THR A 9 7.57 28.85 7.80
C THR A 9 6.86 28.01 8.86
N ALA A 10 5.56 27.77 8.67
CA ALA A 10 4.83 26.80 9.47
C ALA A 10 5.18 25.37 9.02
N THR A 11 6.31 24.84 9.48
CA THR A 11 6.59 23.40 9.46
C THR A 11 5.94 22.78 10.69
N THR A 12 4.72 22.27 10.53
CA THR A 12 4.14 21.34 11.51
C THR A 12 4.93 20.03 11.42
N LYS A 13 5.84 19.85 12.38
CA LYS A 13 6.52 18.58 12.65
C LYS A 13 5.47 17.51 12.99
N LEU A 14 5.30 16.49 12.15
CA LEU A 14 4.71 15.23 12.61
C LEU A 14 5.70 14.53 13.56
N PRO A 15 5.21 13.88 14.63
CA PRO A 15 6.07 13.25 15.63
C PRO A 15 6.79 12.02 15.07
N ASP A 16 8.00 11.89 15.58
CA ASP A 16 9.05 10.94 15.26
C ASP A 16 8.62 9.48 15.44
N HIS A 17 9.10 8.63 14.55
CA HIS A 17 8.85 7.19 14.53
C HIS A 17 9.43 6.54 15.79
N ALA A 18 8.58 5.86 16.56
CA ALA A 18 9.06 4.94 17.59
C ALA A 18 9.87 3.81 16.92
N GLN A 19 11.20 3.92 17.01
CA GLN A 19 12.16 2.91 16.55
C GLN A 19 12.40 1.91 17.69
N LEU A 20 11.90 0.69 17.55
CA LEU A 20 12.24 -0.43 18.45
C LEU A 20 13.57 -1.07 18.00
N PRO A 21 14.47 -1.46 18.93
CA PRO A 21 15.85 -1.84 18.63
C PRO A 21 16.00 -3.24 17.98
N LEU A 22 17.03 -3.35 17.13
CA LEU A 22 17.48 -4.53 16.40
C LEU A 22 18.21 -5.55 17.30
N THR A 23 17.90 -6.85 17.21
CA THR A 23 18.79 -8.04 17.40
C THR A 23 18.03 -9.37 17.17
N THR A 24 18.21 -10.05 16.02
CA THR A 24 18.90 -11.36 15.74
C THR A 24 18.15 -12.65 16.21
N PRO A 25 18.22 -13.82 15.51
CA PRO A 25 19.23 -14.28 14.57
C PRO A 25 18.75 -14.59 13.13
N GLN A 26 19.73 -14.63 12.23
CA GLN A 26 19.68 -15.14 10.87
C GLN A 26 19.28 -16.64 10.89
N LEU A 27 18.02 -16.95 10.64
CA LEU A 27 17.66 -18.29 10.16
C LEU A 27 17.83 -18.26 8.64
N SER A 28 18.85 -18.97 8.17
CA SER A 28 19.08 -19.25 6.76
C SER A 28 17.85 -19.90 6.15
N ASN A 29 16.99 -19.09 5.55
CA ASN A 29 16.08 -19.56 4.51
C ASN A 29 16.55 -18.96 3.19
N ARG A 30 17.53 -19.65 2.60
CA ARG A 30 17.63 -19.70 1.13
C ARG A 30 16.39 -20.42 0.61
N GLY A 31 15.25 -19.75 0.71
CA GLY A 31 14.08 -20.08 -0.09
C GLY A 31 14.43 -19.68 -1.50
N GLY A 32 14.98 -20.62 -2.26
CA GLY A 32 15.07 -20.51 -3.71
C GLY A 32 13.70 -20.19 -4.32
N PRO A 33 13.64 -19.90 -5.63
CA PRO A 33 12.39 -19.72 -6.36
C PRO A 33 11.63 -21.06 -6.40
N GLY A 34 11.04 -21.43 -5.27
CA GLY A 34 10.09 -22.51 -5.14
C GLY A 34 8.87 -22.06 -5.88
N ALA A 35 8.56 -22.77 -6.96
CA ALA A 35 7.30 -22.70 -7.64
C ALA A 35 6.18 -22.99 -6.63
N SER A 36 5.71 -21.98 -5.92
CA SER A 36 4.35 -21.95 -5.42
C SER A 36 3.50 -22.07 -6.66
N LEU A 37 2.82 -23.21 -6.84
CA LEU A 37 1.73 -23.42 -7.79
C LEU A 37 1.06 -22.08 -8.08
N ALA A 38 1.35 -21.48 -9.24
CA ALA A 38 1.32 -20.03 -9.47
C ALA A 38 0.04 -19.35 -8.96
N GLN A 39 0.02 -18.98 -7.68
CA GLN A 39 -1.20 -18.52 -7.04
C GLN A 39 -1.35 -17.06 -7.42
N ALA A 40 -2.37 -16.79 -8.23
CA ALA A 40 -2.66 -15.44 -8.69
C ALA A 40 -2.88 -14.53 -7.47
N CYS A 41 -2.28 -13.33 -7.50
CA CYS A 41 -2.54 -12.31 -6.49
C CYS A 41 -4.04 -11.97 -6.45
N ALA A 42 -4.53 -11.39 -5.36
CA ALA A 42 -5.96 -11.10 -5.20
C ALA A 42 -6.51 -10.25 -6.36
N ALA A 43 -5.72 -9.30 -6.87
CA ALA A 43 -6.10 -8.47 -8.00
C ALA A 43 -6.28 -9.26 -9.31
N CYS A 44 -5.32 -10.12 -9.65
CA CYS A 44 -5.37 -10.95 -10.84
C CYS A 44 -6.43 -12.04 -10.76
N LYS A 45 -6.63 -12.62 -9.55
CA LYS A 45 -7.72 -13.56 -9.27
C LYS A 45 -9.09 -12.91 -9.49
N TYR A 46 -9.30 -11.68 -9.01
CA TYR A 46 -10.54 -10.93 -9.25
C TYR A 46 -10.76 -10.63 -10.73
N GLN A 47 -9.70 -10.22 -11.44
CA GLN A 47 -9.74 -9.95 -12.89
C GLN A 47 -9.79 -11.21 -13.77
N ARG A 48 -9.80 -12.42 -13.18
CA ARG A 48 -9.77 -13.72 -13.90
C ARG A 48 -8.66 -13.82 -14.96
N ARG A 49 -7.49 -13.24 -14.65
CA ARG A 49 -6.31 -13.22 -15.55
C ARG A 49 -5.11 -13.88 -14.88
N ARG A 50 -4.15 -14.33 -15.69
CA ARG A 50 -2.88 -14.85 -15.19
C ARG A 50 -2.11 -13.74 -14.47
N CYS A 51 -1.57 -14.05 -13.30
CA CYS A 51 -0.68 -13.14 -12.57
C CYS A 51 0.72 -13.24 -13.17
N ALA A 52 1.22 -12.12 -13.68
CA ALA A 52 2.61 -12.02 -14.14
C ALA A 52 3.58 -12.07 -12.95
N PRO A 53 4.80 -12.57 -13.13
CA PRO A 53 5.83 -12.53 -12.08
C PRO A 53 6.15 -11.09 -11.64
N ASP A 54 6.08 -10.13 -12.56
CA ASP A 54 6.30 -8.69 -12.31
C ASP A 54 5.00 -7.93 -12.02
N CYS A 55 4.00 -8.58 -11.42
CA CYS A 55 2.73 -7.90 -11.12
C CYS A 55 2.94 -6.84 -10.03
N PRO A 56 2.68 -5.54 -10.30
CA PRO A 56 2.94 -4.48 -9.33
C PRO A 56 2.01 -4.54 -8.11
N LEU A 57 0.90 -5.27 -8.21
CA LEU A 57 -0.08 -5.44 -7.14
C LEU A 57 0.20 -6.69 -6.29
N ALA A 58 1.00 -7.65 -6.77
CA ALA A 58 1.23 -8.91 -6.08
C ALA A 58 1.87 -8.76 -4.69
N PRO A 59 2.85 -7.86 -4.46
CA PRO A 59 3.45 -7.67 -3.13
C PRO A 59 2.48 -7.07 -2.09
N PHE A 60 1.44 -6.37 -2.54
CA PHE A 60 0.50 -5.65 -1.66
C PHE A 60 -0.83 -6.40 -1.48
N PHE A 61 -1.24 -7.16 -2.49
CA PHE A 61 -2.48 -7.92 -2.52
C PHE A 61 -2.22 -9.41 -2.75
N PRO A 62 -1.62 -10.11 -1.78
CA PRO A 62 -1.47 -11.56 -1.84
C PRO A 62 -2.84 -12.24 -1.93
N ALA A 63 -2.84 -13.50 -2.33
CA ALA A 63 -4.07 -14.25 -2.61
C ALA A 63 -5.02 -14.40 -1.40
N ASP A 64 -4.52 -14.28 -0.17
CA ASP A 64 -5.31 -14.35 1.06
C ASP A 64 -6.04 -13.04 1.37
N ARG A 65 -5.59 -11.92 0.79
CA ARG A 65 -6.10 -10.56 1.06
C ARG A 65 -7.09 -10.09 0.00
N VAL A 66 -8.00 -10.98 -0.42
CA VAL A 66 -9.03 -10.64 -1.43
C VAL A 66 -9.96 -9.52 -0.96
N LYS A 67 -10.36 -9.52 0.32
CA LYS A 67 -11.24 -8.48 0.86
C LYS A 67 -10.61 -7.08 0.82
N GLU A 68 -9.34 -6.98 1.20
CA GLU A 68 -8.59 -5.70 1.13
C GLU A 68 -8.49 -5.19 -0.31
N PHE A 69 -8.23 -6.10 -1.26
CA PHE A 69 -8.23 -5.75 -2.68
C PHE A 69 -9.60 -5.25 -3.15
N LEU A 70 -10.69 -5.92 -2.79
CA LEU A 70 -12.06 -5.51 -3.18
C LEU A 70 -12.40 -4.12 -2.65
N ASN A 71 -12.05 -3.83 -1.40
CA ASN A 71 -12.26 -2.52 -0.81
C ASN A 71 -11.45 -1.44 -1.54
N ALA A 72 -10.15 -1.69 -1.76
CA ALA A 72 -9.28 -0.75 -2.46
C ALA A 72 -9.71 -0.54 -3.91
N HIS A 73 -10.16 -1.61 -4.56
CA HIS A 73 -10.75 -1.56 -5.90
C HIS A 73 -12.03 -0.72 -5.93
N LYS A 74 -12.92 -0.88 -4.95
CA LYS A 74 -14.18 -0.13 -4.87
C LYS A 74 -13.94 1.36 -4.64
N LEU A 75 -12.98 1.73 -3.79
CA LEU A 75 -12.72 3.13 -3.46
C LEU A 75 -11.85 3.85 -4.50
N PHE A 76 -10.75 3.23 -4.91
CA PHE A 76 -9.76 3.87 -5.79
C PHE A 76 -9.79 3.34 -7.23
N GLY A 77 -10.12 2.06 -7.40
CA GLY A 77 -9.97 1.37 -8.69
C GLY A 77 -8.52 1.00 -9.00
N VAL A 78 -8.34 -0.06 -9.80
CA VAL A 78 -6.99 -0.58 -10.15
C VAL A 78 -6.13 0.47 -10.84
N GLY A 79 -6.71 1.26 -11.75
CA GLY A 79 -5.98 2.29 -12.49
C GLY A 79 -5.38 3.36 -11.58
N ASN A 80 -6.11 3.83 -10.57
CA ASN A 80 -5.60 4.84 -9.65
C ASN A 80 -4.58 4.26 -8.66
N ILE A 81 -4.78 3.02 -8.18
CA ILE A 81 -3.78 2.33 -7.35
C ILE A 81 -2.45 2.24 -8.12
N ILE A 82 -2.48 1.84 -9.40
CA ILE A 82 -1.26 1.78 -10.23
C ILE A 82 -0.67 3.17 -10.44
N LYS A 83 -1.50 4.21 -10.67
CA LYS A 83 -1.01 5.59 -10.79
C LYS A 83 -0.31 6.05 -9.50
N ILE A 84 -0.85 5.73 -8.32
CA ILE A 84 -0.23 6.04 -7.02
C ILE A 84 1.13 5.34 -6.92
N LEU A 85 1.20 4.03 -7.21
CA LEU A 85 2.45 3.27 -7.19
C LEU A 85 3.51 3.85 -8.14
N LYS A 86 3.11 4.38 -9.29
CA LYS A 86 4.03 5.02 -10.24
C LYS A 86 4.52 6.40 -9.78
N LYS A 87 3.70 7.15 -9.04
CA LYS A 87 4.04 8.48 -8.52
C LYS A 87 4.89 8.43 -7.24
N VAL A 88 4.76 7.36 -6.47
CA VAL A 88 5.48 7.19 -5.19
C VAL A 88 6.82 6.48 -5.43
N PRO A 89 7.92 6.96 -4.83
CA PRO A 89 9.23 6.32 -4.94
C PRO A 89 9.22 4.93 -4.30
N GLN A 90 10.05 4.00 -4.82
CA GLN A 90 9.99 2.57 -4.49
C GLN A 90 10.02 2.29 -2.97
N HIS A 91 10.83 3.02 -2.21
CA HIS A 91 10.97 2.84 -0.77
C HIS A 91 9.70 3.22 0.02
N GLU A 92 8.89 4.14 -0.51
CA GLU A 92 7.65 4.59 0.13
C GLU A 92 6.40 3.85 -0.35
N ARG A 93 6.48 3.07 -1.44
CA ARG A 93 5.32 2.35 -1.99
C ARG A 93 4.63 1.47 -0.96
N GLN A 94 5.40 0.86 -0.04
CA GLN A 94 4.85 0.09 1.08
C GLN A 94 3.98 0.94 2.00
N ASN A 95 4.44 2.13 2.39
CA ASN A 95 3.68 3.02 3.25
C ASN A 95 2.46 3.61 2.52
N ALA A 96 2.62 4.03 1.26
CA ALA A 96 1.52 4.52 0.45
C ALA A 96 0.41 3.45 0.28
N MET A 97 0.79 2.20 0.01
CA MET A 97 -0.18 1.11 -0.13
C MET A 97 -0.86 0.74 1.18
N ARG A 98 -0.17 0.84 2.32
CA ARG A 98 -0.81 0.68 3.64
C ARG A 98 -1.90 1.72 3.85
N SER A 99 -1.65 2.99 3.51
CA SER A 99 -2.64 4.05 3.61
C SER A 99 -3.84 3.81 2.69
N VAL A 100 -3.60 3.43 1.43
CA VAL A 100 -4.66 3.08 0.46
C VAL A 100 -5.54 1.95 0.98
N ILE A 101 -4.94 0.87 1.48
CA ILE A 101 -5.68 -0.28 2.01
C ILE A 101 -6.45 0.12 3.27
N PHE A 102 -5.81 0.88 4.16
CA PHE A 102 -6.44 1.35 5.39
C PHE A 102 -7.67 2.21 5.10
N GLU A 103 -7.53 3.24 4.26
CA GLU A 103 -8.61 4.15 3.90
C GLU A 103 -9.78 3.40 3.23
N ALA A 104 -9.46 2.48 2.32
CA ALA A 104 -10.45 1.63 1.68
C ALA A 104 -11.20 0.74 2.68
N ASN A 105 -10.50 0.16 3.65
CA ASN A 105 -11.10 -0.67 4.69
C ASN A 105 -11.94 0.15 5.69
N VAL A 106 -11.53 1.37 6.00
CA VAL A 106 -12.32 2.29 6.83
C VAL A 106 -13.59 2.68 6.09
N ARG A 107 -13.50 3.13 4.84
CA ARG A 107 -14.67 3.49 4.02
C ARG A 107 -15.62 2.32 3.78
N ALA A 108 -15.11 1.10 3.67
CA ALA A 108 -15.96 -0.09 3.53
C ALA A 108 -16.73 -0.43 4.82
N ARG A 109 -16.17 -0.09 6.00
CA ARG A 109 -16.79 -0.32 7.32
C ARG A 109 -17.74 0.81 7.72
N ASP A 110 -17.43 2.03 7.32
CA ASP A 110 -18.27 3.20 7.51
C ASP A 110 -18.69 3.77 6.14
N PRO A 111 -19.69 3.15 5.48
CA PRO A 111 -20.25 3.68 4.27
C PRO A 111 -21.07 4.92 4.62
N VAL A 112 -20.40 6.05 4.86
CA VAL A 112 -21.05 7.33 5.14
C VAL A 112 -21.92 7.70 3.93
N GLY A 113 -23.21 7.38 4.02
CA GLY A 113 -24.33 7.97 3.28
C GLY A 113 -24.15 8.26 1.79
N VAL A 114 -23.78 7.28 0.96
CA VAL A 114 -24.19 7.31 -0.46
C VAL A 114 -24.81 5.95 -0.80
N ALA A 115 -26.07 5.80 -0.41
CA ALA A 115 -27.00 5.02 -1.20
C ALA A 115 -27.12 5.73 -2.56
N ILE A 116 -26.62 5.10 -3.62
CA ILE A 116 -27.21 5.30 -4.94
C ILE A 116 -27.90 3.99 -5.30
N ALA A 117 -29.22 4.11 -5.44
CA ALA A 117 -30.11 3.08 -5.95
C ALA A 117 -29.79 2.75 -7.42
#